data_AF-A0A3M1K0S5-F1
#
_entry.id   AF-A0A3M1K0S5-F1
#
_cell.length_a   1.000
_cell.length_b   1.000
_cell.length_c   1.000
_cell.angle_alpha   90.00
_cell.angle_beta   90.00
_cell.angle_gamma   90.00
#
_symmetry.space_group_name_H-M   'P 1'
#
loop_
_entity.id
_entity.type
_entity.pdbx_description
1 polymer ?
#
loop_
_entity_poly.entity_id
_entity_poly.type
_entity_poly.pdbx_seq_one_letter_code
_entity_poly.pdbx_strand_id
1 'polypeptide(L)'
;LVARFGESLPRAFSDDWVRVADDEARHFTLLENRLKALKSWYGALPAHDGLWQAASETTHDPAARLAVVPLILEARGLDVTPQMIARLRRFGDEESAEVLELILAEEISHVAAGQRWFVHICETRGLDPARTYQALVTRHFNGEIKPPFNEAARSAAGLLPEFYLPLTAARR
;
A
#
# COMPACT_ATOMS: atom_id res chain seq x y z
N LEU A 1 -9.25 5.85 7.05
CA LEU A 1 -8.95 7.14 6.40
C LEU A 1 -10.18 8.04 6.42
N VAL A 2 -11.25 7.67 5.70
CA VAL A 2 -12.53 8.42 5.61
C VAL A 2 -13.10 8.85 6.96
N ALA A 3 -13.61 7.92 7.79
CA ALA A 3 -14.32 8.26 9.02
C ALA A 3 -13.47 8.97 10.10
N ARG A 4 -12.13 8.88 10.01
CA ARG A 4 -11.22 9.39 11.03
C ARG A 4 -10.63 10.75 10.69
N PHE A 5 -10.30 10.97 9.42
CA PHE A 5 -9.58 12.16 8.96
C PHE A 5 -10.35 12.96 7.92
N GLY A 6 -11.44 12.40 7.37
CA GLY A 6 -12.17 12.97 6.24
C GLY A 6 -12.77 14.35 6.51
N GLU A 7 -13.20 14.64 7.75
CA GLU A 7 -13.74 15.97 8.10
C GLU A 7 -12.67 17.07 8.08
N SER A 8 -11.40 16.71 8.30
CA SER A 8 -10.28 17.65 8.34
C SER A 8 -9.60 17.89 6.98
N LEU A 9 -10.08 17.21 5.93
CA LEU A 9 -9.48 17.21 4.59
C LEU A 9 -10.53 17.56 3.53
N PRO A 10 -10.12 18.00 2.33
CA PRO A 10 -11.05 18.25 1.24
C PRO A 10 -11.91 17.02 0.92
N ARG A 11 -13.17 17.22 0.50
CA ARG A 11 -14.09 16.12 0.16
C ARG A 11 -13.47 15.07 -0.79
N ALA A 12 -12.69 15.52 -1.77
CA ALA A 12 -12.00 14.64 -2.70
C ALA A 12 -11.09 13.58 -2.02
N PHE A 13 -10.60 13.84 -0.81
CA PHE A 13 -9.88 12.83 -0.02
C PHE A 13 -10.77 11.64 0.31
N SER A 14 -11.99 11.92 0.77
CA SER A 14 -12.94 10.87 1.08
C SER A 14 -13.40 10.15 -0.18
N ASP A 15 -13.59 10.87 -1.29
CA ASP A 15 -13.98 10.27 -2.57
C ASP A 15 -12.92 9.27 -3.08
N ASP A 16 -11.64 9.62 -3.00
CA ASP A 16 -10.54 8.71 -3.35
C ASP A 16 -10.54 7.45 -2.46
N TRP A 17 -10.66 7.61 -1.14
CA TRP A 17 -10.61 6.46 -0.23
C TRP A 17 -11.86 5.59 -0.24
N VAL A 18 -13.02 6.13 -0.62
CA VAL A 18 -14.22 5.34 -0.89
C VAL A 18 -14.02 4.49 -2.15
N ARG A 19 -13.42 5.05 -3.20
CA ARG A 19 -13.08 4.30 -4.42
C ARG A 19 -12.06 3.18 -4.13
N VAL A 20 -10.99 3.48 -3.38
CA VAL A 20 -10.03 2.45 -2.95
C VAL A 20 -10.73 1.36 -2.13
N ALA A 21 -11.65 1.71 -1.23
CA ALA A 21 -12.39 0.71 -0.46
C ALA A 21 -13.28 -0.20 -1.32
N ASP A 22 -13.84 0.31 -2.42
CA ASP A 22 -14.60 -0.49 -3.40
C ASP A 22 -13.68 -1.48 -4.14
N ASP A 23 -12.52 -1.00 -4.59
CA ASP A 23 -11.50 -1.85 -5.21
C ASP A 23 -11.06 -2.98 -4.26
N GLU A 24 -10.80 -2.66 -2.99
CA GLU A 24 -10.37 -3.64 -1.99
C GLU A 24 -11.45 -4.69 -1.67
N ALA A 25 -12.72 -4.30 -1.67
CA ALA A 25 -13.81 -5.25 -1.52
C ALA A 25 -13.89 -6.22 -2.71
N ARG A 26 -13.62 -5.73 -3.92
CA ARG A 26 -13.54 -6.54 -5.13
C ARG A 26 -12.29 -7.43 -5.14
N HIS A 27 -11.11 -6.91 -4.77
CA HIS A 27 -9.87 -7.67 -4.60
C HIS A 27 -10.07 -8.83 -3.63
N PHE A 28 -10.66 -8.56 -2.46
CA PHE A 28 -10.99 -9.58 -1.48
C PHE A 28 -11.90 -10.66 -2.09
N THR A 29 -12.95 -10.26 -2.82
CA THR A 29 -13.89 -11.20 -3.44
C THR A 29 -13.19 -12.10 -4.47
N LEU A 30 -12.31 -11.55 -5.29
CA LEU A 30 -11.51 -12.31 -6.26
C LEU A 30 -10.64 -13.35 -5.55
N LEU A 31 -9.91 -12.93 -4.51
CA LEU A 31 -9.02 -13.82 -3.74
C LEU A 31 -9.79 -14.91 -2.98
N GLU A 32 -10.90 -14.57 -2.35
CA GLU A 32 -11.75 -15.52 -1.63
C GLU A 32 -12.35 -16.58 -2.58
N ASN A 33 -12.76 -16.16 -3.79
CA ASN A 33 -13.24 -17.09 -4.80
C ASN A 33 -12.13 -18.04 -5.29
N ARG A 34 -10.90 -17.53 -5.47
CA ARG A 34 -9.72 -18.37 -5.78
C ARG A 34 -9.44 -19.37 -4.66
N LEU A 35 -9.46 -18.93 -3.40
CA LEU A 35 -9.26 -19.81 -2.24
C LEU A 35 -10.30 -20.94 -2.22
N LYS A 36 -11.58 -20.63 -2.43
CA LYS A 36 -12.66 -21.63 -2.51
C LYS A 36 -12.46 -22.64 -3.63
N ALA A 37 -12.06 -22.19 -4.81
CA ALA A 37 -11.75 -23.08 -5.94
C ALA A 37 -10.61 -24.06 -5.61
N LEU A 38 -9.65 -23.61 -4.80
CA LEU A 38 -8.55 -24.42 -4.26
C LEU A 38 -8.93 -25.21 -3.00
N LYS A 39 -10.22 -25.29 -2.66
CA LYS A 39 -10.76 -25.99 -1.47
C LYS A 39 -10.22 -25.43 -0.15
N SER A 40 -9.93 -24.13 -0.12
CA SER A 40 -9.51 -23.34 1.05
C SER A 40 -10.54 -22.23 1.34
N TRP A 41 -10.23 -21.35 2.30
CA TRP A 41 -11.06 -20.19 2.67
C TRP A 41 -10.22 -19.11 3.35
N TYR A 42 -10.69 -17.86 3.36
CA TYR A 42 -10.05 -16.80 4.12
C TYR A 42 -9.96 -17.14 5.61
N GLY A 43 -8.74 -17.10 6.16
CA GLY A 43 -8.46 -17.50 7.54
C GLY A 43 -8.11 -18.98 7.74
N ALA A 44 -8.07 -19.79 6.68
CA ALA A 44 -7.59 -21.18 6.74
C ALA A 44 -6.08 -21.28 7.03
N LEU A 45 -5.31 -20.26 6.66
CA LEU A 45 -3.87 -20.18 6.84
C LEU A 45 -3.52 -19.07 7.85
N PRO A 46 -2.42 -19.21 8.62
CA PRO A 46 -1.96 -18.16 9.50
C PRO A 46 -1.69 -16.86 8.72
N ALA A 47 -2.11 -15.73 9.29
CA ALA A 47 -1.84 -14.40 8.79
C ALA A 47 -1.27 -13.52 9.90
N HIS A 48 -0.51 -12.50 9.53
CA HIS A 48 -0.06 -11.47 10.46
C HIS A 48 -1.05 -10.29 10.48
N ASP A 49 -1.08 -9.55 11.59
CA ASP A 49 -1.93 -8.37 11.82
C ASP A 49 -1.23 -7.04 11.47
N GLY A 50 -0.17 -7.06 10.66
CA GLY A 50 0.67 -5.90 10.37
C GLY A 50 -0.08 -4.65 9.88
N LEU A 51 -1.11 -4.81 9.04
CA LEU A 51 -1.97 -3.70 8.61
C LEU A 51 -2.76 -3.08 9.79
N TRP A 52 -3.28 -3.92 10.68
CA TRP A 52 -4.01 -3.48 11.88
C TRP A 52 -3.08 -2.75 12.86
N GLN A 53 -1.87 -3.26 13.06
CA GLN A 53 -0.85 -2.63 13.88
C GLN A 53 -0.46 -1.26 13.32
N ALA A 54 -0.16 -1.17 12.02
CA ALA A 54 0.17 0.09 11.36
C ALA A 54 -0.99 1.11 11.44
N ALA A 55 -2.23 0.66 11.27
CA ALA A 55 -3.40 1.51 11.41
C ALA A 55 -3.55 2.02 12.86
N SER A 56 -3.35 1.16 13.85
CA SER A 56 -3.44 1.53 15.27
C SER A 56 -2.36 2.53 15.67
N GLU A 57 -1.11 2.27 15.29
CA GLU A 57 0.05 3.13 15.55
C GLU A 57 -0.14 4.55 14.97
N THR A 58 -0.70 4.64 13.77
CA THR A 58 -0.86 5.92 13.04
C THR A 58 -2.23 6.57 13.21
N THR A 59 -3.02 6.14 14.20
CA THR A 59 -4.40 6.60 14.41
C THR A 59 -4.51 8.12 14.65
N HIS A 60 -3.44 8.75 15.10
CA HIS A 60 -3.41 10.15 15.55
C HIS A 60 -2.95 11.15 14.49
N ASP A 61 -2.38 10.71 13.37
CA ASP A 61 -1.87 11.61 12.33
C ASP A 61 -2.16 11.07 10.93
N PRO A 62 -2.93 11.80 10.09
CA PRO A 62 -3.18 11.37 8.72
C PRO A 62 -1.91 11.29 7.87
N ALA A 63 -0.90 12.14 8.11
CA ALA A 63 0.36 12.05 7.36
C ALA A 63 1.09 10.74 7.70
N ALA A 64 1.18 10.39 8.99
CA ALA A 64 1.75 9.11 9.43
C ALA A 64 0.97 7.93 8.83
N ARG A 65 -0.36 7.98 8.81
CA ARG A 65 -1.20 6.93 8.22
C ARG A 65 -0.90 6.72 6.75
N LEU A 66 -0.84 7.81 5.98
CA LEU A 66 -0.58 7.76 4.54
C LEU A 66 0.85 7.29 4.23
N ALA A 67 1.83 7.73 5.03
CA ALA A 67 3.22 7.30 4.89
C ALA A 67 3.40 5.79 5.12
N VAL A 68 2.73 5.23 6.14
CA VAL A 68 2.94 3.83 6.51
C VAL A 68 2.04 2.87 5.74
N VAL A 69 0.75 3.18 5.54
CA VAL A 69 -0.18 2.22 4.93
C VAL A 69 -0.08 2.28 3.39
N PRO A 70 -0.58 3.31 2.69
CA PRO A 70 -0.41 3.43 1.24
C PRO A 70 1.03 3.42 0.73
N LEU A 71 1.91 4.22 1.34
CA LEU A 71 3.23 4.47 0.75
C LEU A 71 4.32 3.45 1.13
N ILE A 72 4.05 2.57 2.10
CA ILE A 72 4.94 1.47 2.45
C ILE A 72 4.26 0.11 2.24
N LEU A 73 3.09 -0.14 2.84
CA LEU A 73 2.44 -1.45 2.78
C LEU A 73 1.84 -1.73 1.40
N GLU A 74 1.07 -0.81 0.82
CA GLU A 74 0.55 -1.00 -0.55
C GLU A 74 1.68 -0.93 -1.59
N ALA A 75 2.60 0.02 -1.43
CA ALA A 75 3.79 0.12 -2.29
C ALA A 75 4.66 -1.16 -2.28
N ARG A 76 4.64 -1.93 -1.18
CA ARG A 76 5.28 -3.26 -1.13
C ARG A 76 4.59 -4.24 -2.06
N GLY A 77 3.27 -4.18 -2.17
CA GLY A 77 2.47 -4.98 -3.11
C GLY A 77 2.98 -4.82 -4.55
N LEU A 78 3.32 -3.60 -4.96
CA LEU A 78 3.90 -3.33 -6.28
C LEU A 78 5.23 -4.06 -6.54
N ASP A 79 6.03 -4.28 -5.49
CA ASP A 79 7.36 -4.89 -5.58
C ASP A 79 7.30 -6.42 -5.59
N VAL A 80 6.41 -7.01 -4.77
CA VAL A 80 6.40 -8.46 -4.50
C VAL A 80 5.48 -9.22 -5.43
N THR A 81 4.36 -8.63 -5.84
CA THR A 81 3.32 -9.29 -6.63
C THR A 81 3.82 -9.80 -7.99
N PRO A 82 4.69 -9.08 -8.73
CA PRO A 82 5.25 -9.61 -9.99
C PRO A 82 5.97 -10.95 -9.83
N GLN A 83 6.71 -11.15 -8.73
CA GLN A 83 7.39 -12.42 -8.46
C GLN A 83 6.40 -13.52 -8.07
N MET A 84 5.33 -13.18 -7.35
CA MET A 84 4.25 -14.11 -7.02
C MET A 84 3.51 -14.58 -8.28
N ILE A 85 3.16 -13.66 -9.17
CA ILE A 85 2.56 -13.97 -10.49
C ILE A 85 3.45 -14.92 -11.28
N ALA A 86 4.74 -14.58 -11.45
CA ALA A 86 5.69 -15.43 -12.18
C ALA A 86 5.80 -16.84 -11.57
N ARG A 87 5.76 -16.94 -10.24
CA ARG A 87 5.80 -18.21 -9.53
C ARG A 87 4.52 -19.03 -9.78
N LEU A 88 3.33 -18.43 -9.67
CA LEU A 88 2.06 -19.11 -9.91
C LEU A 88 1.99 -19.69 -11.32
N ARG A 89 2.35 -18.90 -12.33
CA ARG A 89 2.45 -19.37 -13.74
C ARG A 89 3.40 -20.54 -13.90
N ARG A 90 4.59 -20.46 -13.28
CA ARG A 90 5.57 -21.56 -13.33
C ARG A 90 5.02 -22.87 -12.74
N PHE A 91 4.11 -22.79 -11.77
CA PHE A 91 3.44 -23.94 -11.18
C PHE A 91 2.11 -24.30 -11.88
N GLY A 92 1.74 -23.60 -12.95
CA GLY A 92 0.55 -23.87 -13.76
C GLY A 92 -0.76 -23.30 -13.21
N ASP A 93 -0.72 -22.40 -12.21
CA ASP A 93 -1.90 -21.72 -11.68
C ASP A 93 -2.10 -20.37 -12.39
N GLU A 94 -2.53 -20.43 -13.65
CA GLU A 94 -2.75 -19.24 -14.47
C GLU A 94 -3.91 -18.39 -13.93
N GLU A 95 -4.99 -19.02 -13.45
CA GLU A 95 -6.16 -18.31 -12.90
C GLU A 95 -5.79 -17.42 -11.71
N SER A 96 -4.96 -17.90 -10.79
CA SER A 96 -4.49 -17.07 -9.67
C SER A 96 -3.50 -15.99 -10.11
N ALA A 97 -2.69 -16.26 -11.15
CA ALA A 97 -1.77 -15.28 -11.71
C ALA A 97 -2.53 -14.10 -12.35
N GLU A 98 -3.57 -14.38 -13.14
CA GLU A 98 -4.44 -13.36 -13.77
C GLU A 98 -5.15 -12.49 -12.72
N VAL A 99 -5.63 -13.09 -11.62
CA VAL A 99 -6.22 -12.34 -10.51
C VAL A 99 -5.22 -11.37 -9.88
N LEU A 100 -3.99 -11.81 -9.63
CA LEU A 100 -2.96 -10.94 -9.06
C LEU A 100 -2.48 -9.87 -10.04
N GLU A 101 -2.52 -10.12 -11.35
CA GLU A 101 -2.22 -9.10 -12.37
C GLU A 101 -3.25 -7.99 -12.40
N LEU A 102 -4.53 -8.35 -12.32
CA LEU A 102 -5.61 -7.37 -12.21
C LEU A 102 -5.43 -6.50 -10.96
N ILE A 103 -5.25 -7.12 -9.80
CA ILE A 103 -5.02 -6.42 -8.53
C ILE A 103 -3.81 -5.49 -8.65
N LEU A 104 -2.66 -6.00 -9.13
CA LEU A 104 -1.43 -5.22 -9.29
C LEU A 104 -1.62 -3.97 -10.15
N ALA A 105 -2.43 -4.04 -11.21
CA ALA A 105 -2.70 -2.89 -12.07
C ALA A 105 -3.49 -1.80 -11.32
N GLU A 106 -4.40 -2.20 -10.41
CA GLU A 106 -5.25 -1.31 -9.63
C GLU A 106 -4.49 -0.69 -8.44
N GLU A 107 -3.57 -1.45 -7.83
CA GLU A 107 -2.72 -1.01 -6.71
C GLU A 107 -1.88 0.24 -7.02
N ILE A 108 -1.48 0.46 -8.28
CA ILE A 108 -0.74 1.68 -8.68
C ILE A 108 -1.57 2.92 -8.34
N SER A 109 -2.88 2.86 -8.57
CA SER A 109 -3.79 3.98 -8.31
C SER A 109 -4.01 4.22 -6.81
N HIS A 110 -3.92 3.17 -5.99
CA HIS A 110 -4.03 3.25 -4.53
C HIS A 110 -2.81 3.94 -3.93
N VAL A 111 -1.61 3.53 -4.35
CA VAL A 111 -0.35 4.20 -3.97
C VAL A 111 -0.36 5.66 -4.46
N ALA A 112 -0.87 5.92 -5.67
CA ALA A 112 -0.99 7.28 -6.20
C ALA A 112 -1.93 8.18 -5.39
N ALA A 113 -3.05 7.64 -4.92
CA ALA A 113 -3.94 8.35 -3.99
C ALA A 113 -3.23 8.64 -2.67
N GLY A 114 -2.53 7.66 -2.12
CA GLY A 114 -1.69 7.83 -0.92
C GLY A 114 -0.67 8.97 -1.07
N GLN A 115 0.04 8.99 -2.19
CA GLN A 115 1.08 9.96 -2.49
C GLN A 115 0.51 11.38 -2.59
N ARG A 116 -0.57 11.54 -3.37
CA ARG A 116 -1.22 12.83 -3.60
C ARG A 116 -1.67 13.47 -2.29
N TRP A 117 -2.33 12.70 -1.43
CA TRP A 117 -2.84 13.20 -0.16
C TRP A 117 -1.73 13.41 0.87
N PHE A 118 -0.67 12.61 0.82
CA PHE A 118 0.50 12.82 1.67
C PHE A 118 1.19 14.15 1.33
N VAL A 119 1.45 14.40 0.04
CA VAL A 119 2.04 15.66 -0.44
C VAL A 119 1.15 16.84 -0.10
N HIS A 120 -0.16 16.76 -0.34
CA HIS A 120 -1.11 17.80 0.04
C HIS A 120 -1.03 18.15 1.53
N ILE A 121 -0.98 17.15 2.41
CA ILE A 121 -0.85 17.38 3.85
C ILE A 121 0.50 18.01 4.20
N CYS A 122 1.60 17.58 3.58
CA CYS A 122 2.90 18.21 3.77
C CYS A 122 2.89 19.69 3.34
N GLU A 123 2.33 20.00 2.17
CA GLU A 123 2.23 21.37 1.66
C GLU A 123 1.39 22.27 2.58
N THR A 124 0.22 21.81 3.02
CA THR A 124 -0.62 22.57 3.96
C THR A 124 0.04 22.80 5.32
N ARG A 125 0.98 21.93 5.72
CA ARG A 125 1.79 22.06 6.94
C ARG A 125 3.12 22.81 6.72
N GLY A 126 3.45 23.21 5.49
CA GLY A 126 4.73 23.86 5.16
C GLY A 126 5.95 22.94 5.31
N LEU A 127 5.78 21.64 5.07
CA LEU A 127 6.80 20.62 5.25
C LEU A 127 7.32 20.08 3.90
N ASP A 128 8.59 19.67 3.87
CA ASP A 128 9.16 18.93 2.74
C ASP A 128 8.61 17.48 2.72
N PRO A 129 7.94 17.04 1.63
CA PRO A 129 7.31 15.72 1.61
C PRO A 129 8.30 14.56 1.79
N ALA A 130 9.42 14.55 1.07
CA ALA A 130 10.36 13.42 1.11
C ALA A 130 10.99 13.25 2.50
N ARG A 131 11.47 14.33 3.11
CA ARG A 131 12.02 14.32 4.48
C ARG A 131 10.97 13.95 5.51
N THR A 132 9.75 14.47 5.36
CA THR A 132 8.65 14.15 6.28
C THR A 132 8.28 12.68 6.20
N TYR A 133 8.20 12.13 4.99
CA TYR A 133 7.95 10.72 4.76
C TYR A 133 9.03 9.87 5.45
N GLN A 134 10.30 10.16 5.20
CA GLN A 134 11.42 9.45 5.82
C GLN A 134 11.34 9.46 7.35
N ALA A 135 11.05 10.62 7.95
CA ALA A 135 10.92 10.77 9.40
C ALA A 135 9.73 9.98 9.96
N LEU A 136 8.56 10.06 9.33
CA LEU A 136 7.35 9.36 9.76
C LEU A 136 7.49 7.85 9.62
N VAL A 137 8.07 7.38 8.51
CA VAL A 137 8.35 5.96 8.29
C VAL A 137 9.35 5.45 9.31
N THR A 138 10.44 6.17 9.57
CA THR A 138 11.42 5.78 10.61
C THR A 138 10.78 5.66 11.99
N ARG A 139 9.81 6.53 12.30
CA ARG A 139 9.14 6.57 13.60
C ARG A 139 8.07 5.49 13.78
N HIS A 140 7.27 5.23 12.75
CA HIS A 140 6.04 4.45 12.89
C HIS A 140 6.07 3.09 12.17
N PHE A 141 7.06 2.84 11.31
CA PHE A 141 7.18 1.57 10.60
C PHE A 141 8.31 0.70 11.19
N ASN A 142 7.91 -0.43 11.76
CA ASN A 142 8.84 -1.36 12.41
C ASN A 142 9.50 -2.36 11.45
N GLY A 143 9.09 -2.43 10.18
CA GLY A 143 9.63 -3.35 9.18
C GLY A 143 10.88 -2.83 8.44
N GLU A 144 11.42 -3.68 7.56
CA GLU A 144 12.55 -3.33 6.69
C GLU A 144 12.07 -2.76 5.36
N ILE A 145 12.74 -1.72 4.88
CA ILE A 145 12.54 -1.17 3.53
C ILE A 145 13.74 -1.61 2.70
N LYS A 146 13.53 -2.59 1.84
CA LYS A 146 14.60 -3.22 1.07
C LYS A 146 14.15 -3.56 -0.35
N PRO A 147 15.09 -3.57 -1.31
CA PRO A 147 14.87 -4.00 -2.68
C PRO A 147 14.51 -5.50 -2.78
N PRO A 148 14.07 -5.99 -3.96
CA PRO A 148 13.88 -5.22 -5.21
C PRO A 148 12.69 -4.27 -5.13
N PHE A 149 12.80 -3.11 -5.78
CA PHE A 149 11.70 -2.18 -5.95
C PHE A 149 11.17 -2.24 -7.37
N ASN A 150 9.85 -2.18 -7.53
CA ASN A 150 9.23 -1.93 -8.82
C ASN A 150 9.24 -0.42 -9.10
N GLU A 151 10.41 0.09 -9.51
CA GLU A 151 10.64 1.52 -9.71
C GLU A 151 9.68 2.13 -10.75
N ALA A 152 9.33 1.38 -11.79
CA ALA A 152 8.38 1.82 -12.80
C ALA A 152 6.97 2.02 -12.20
N ALA A 153 6.45 1.04 -11.45
CA ALA A 153 5.12 1.14 -10.84
C ALA A 153 5.08 2.20 -9.73
N ARG A 154 6.11 2.27 -8.89
CA ARG A 154 6.24 3.31 -7.85
C ARG A 154 6.30 4.71 -8.47
N SER A 155 7.08 4.90 -9.54
CA SER A 155 7.14 6.18 -10.25
C SER A 155 5.83 6.54 -10.93
N ALA A 156 5.11 5.56 -11.51
CA ALA A 156 3.78 5.78 -12.07
C ALA A 156 2.77 6.24 -11.00
N ALA A 157 2.95 5.80 -9.75
CA ALA A 157 2.20 6.26 -8.60
C ALA A 157 2.72 7.59 -7.99
N GLY A 158 3.78 8.19 -8.54
CA GLY A 158 4.41 9.40 -8.00
C GLY A 158 5.27 9.18 -6.76
N LEU A 159 5.50 7.93 -6.34
CA LEU A 159 6.40 7.59 -5.24
C LEU A 159 7.83 7.48 -5.77
N LEU A 160 8.50 8.62 -5.85
CA LEU A 160 9.84 8.74 -6.43
C LEU A 160 10.95 8.21 -5.51
N PRO A 161 12.14 7.86 -6.06
CA PRO A 161 13.22 7.23 -5.31
C PRO A 161 13.70 7.99 -4.06
N GLU A 162 13.64 9.32 -4.05
CA GLU A 162 14.03 10.16 -2.91
C GLU A 162 13.19 9.91 -1.65
N PHE A 163 11.98 9.36 -1.79
CA PHE A 163 11.16 8.98 -0.64
C PHE A 163 11.76 7.77 0.07
N TYR A 164 12.11 6.71 -0.67
CA TYR A 164 12.35 5.38 -0.09
C TYR A 164 13.81 4.90 -0.13
N LEU A 165 14.65 5.35 -1.07
CA LEU A 165 16.06 4.92 -1.13
C LEU A 165 16.86 5.32 0.11
N PRO A 166 16.69 6.52 0.70
CA PRO A 166 17.40 6.86 1.94
C PRO A 166 17.08 5.94 3.12
N LEU A 167 15.91 5.30 3.10
CA LEU A 167 15.46 4.39 4.16
C LEU A 167 16.05 2.98 4.03
N THR A 168 16.66 2.61 2.90
CA THR A 168 17.22 1.28 2.70
C THR A 168 18.57 1.07 3.36
N ALA A 169 19.28 2.16 3.69
CA ALA A 169 20.62 2.12 4.25
C ALA A 169 20.64 2.20 5.80
N ALA A 170 19.49 2.38 6.45
CA ALA A 170 19.40 2.94 7.79
C ALA A 170 19.14 1.95 8.95
N ARG A 171 19.22 0.64 8.73
CA ARG A 171 19.18 -0.34 9.83
C ARG A 171 20.50 -1.10 9.94
N ARG A 172 21.39 -0.58 10.78
CA ARG A 172 22.45 -1.34 11.46
C ARG A 172 22.06 -1.53 12.91
#